data_AF-A0A937S2W3-F1
#
_entry.id   AF-A0A937S2W3-F1
#
_cell.length_a   1.000
_cell.length_b   1.000
_cell.length_c   1.000
_cell.angle_alpha   90.00
_cell.angle_beta   90.00
_cell.angle_gamma   90.00
#
_symmetry.space_group_name_H-M   'P 1'
#
loop_
_entity.id
_entity.type
_entity.pdbx_description
1 polymer ?
#
loop_
_entity_poly.entity_id
_entity_poly.type
_entity_poly.pdbx_seq_one_letter_code
_entity_poly.pdbx_strand_id
1 'polypeptide(L)'
;MKKKFVSYIKPLLKPFILLVLVLGLALGQANDAFAAPSRGGGRIGGGSFRAPMPSRGYSSPRSYAPPMGGGGYYPGGGFGFPFIAPTFFLGGGGSLVSILVFFAIASFLVQTFRRSQVEGSDYDAVANPTVSVARLQVGLLANARGLQVDLDKLAASANTGSTAGLAQVLQETTLALLRHPEYWTHANSTVQQSRLASAEAEFNRLALSERSKFSHETLSNVNNQLQQAPIDALLMGSDEGGSLVNQELQDPGEFIVVTLVVGAQGNLKLPAVNNTEDLRQALGILGGVASDRLLALEVLWTPQAEEDVLTRDDLLVEYPSLKLV
;
A
#
# COMPACT_ATOMS: atom_id res chain seq x y z
N MET A 1 -11.04 33.94 -71.71
CA MET A 1 -11.78 33.44 -70.53
C MET A 1 -10.90 32.81 -69.44
N LYS A 2 -9.77 32.17 -69.77
CA LYS A 2 -8.89 31.50 -68.78
C LYS A 2 -8.26 32.42 -67.70
N LYS A 3 -7.88 33.67 -68.04
CA LYS A 3 -7.22 34.60 -67.09
C LYS A 3 -8.13 35.10 -65.94
N LYS A 4 -9.44 35.22 -66.18
CA LYS A 4 -10.41 35.65 -65.14
C LYS A 4 -10.64 34.54 -64.12
N PHE A 5 -10.74 33.29 -64.57
CA PHE A 5 -10.95 32.13 -63.71
C PHE A 5 -9.79 31.91 -62.71
N VAL A 6 -8.54 32.10 -63.17
CA VAL A 6 -7.34 32.03 -62.31
C VAL A 6 -7.31 33.15 -61.26
N SER A 7 -7.88 34.33 -61.55
CA SER A 7 -7.93 35.45 -60.59
C SER A 7 -8.93 35.21 -59.46
N TYR A 8 -10.01 34.47 -59.71
CA TYR A 8 -10.99 34.11 -58.67
C TYR A 8 -10.52 32.95 -57.78
N ILE A 9 -9.70 32.04 -58.31
CA ILE A 9 -9.19 30.88 -57.55
C ILE A 9 -8.00 31.26 -56.65
N LYS A 10 -7.17 32.22 -57.05
CA LYS A 10 -6.01 32.68 -56.27
C LYS A 10 -6.32 33.10 -54.82
N PRO A 11 -7.39 33.89 -54.53
CA PRO A 11 -7.72 34.26 -53.15
C PRO A 11 -8.33 33.11 -52.33
N LEU A 12 -8.92 32.11 -52.98
CA LEU A 12 -9.53 30.94 -52.33
C LEU A 12 -8.53 29.83 -51.99
N LEU A 13 -7.34 29.84 -52.62
CA LEU A 13 -6.31 28.84 -52.40
C LEU A 13 -5.73 28.88 -50.97
N LYS A 14 -5.52 30.09 -50.43
CA LYS A 14 -4.97 30.29 -49.09
C LYS A 14 -5.88 29.77 -47.97
N PRO A 15 -7.19 30.12 -47.91
CA PRO A 15 -8.08 29.55 -46.91
C PRO A 15 -8.30 28.05 -47.11
N PHE A 16 -8.25 27.55 -48.35
CA PHE A 16 -8.33 26.11 -48.61
C PHE A 16 -7.12 25.34 -48.06
N ILE A 17 -5.89 25.85 -48.27
CA ILE A 17 -4.68 25.24 -47.69
C ILE A 17 -4.72 25.30 -46.16
N LEU A 18 -5.21 26.41 -45.58
CA LEU A 18 -5.32 26.57 -44.13
C LEU A 18 -6.39 25.63 -43.56
N LEU A 19 -7.50 25.44 -44.27
CA LEU A 19 -8.54 24.48 -43.91
C LEU A 19 -8.02 23.04 -44.03
N VAL A 20 -7.28 22.69 -45.08
CA VAL A 20 -6.64 21.37 -45.23
C VAL A 20 -5.57 21.15 -44.16
N LEU A 21 -4.82 22.19 -43.76
CA LEU A 21 -3.84 22.11 -42.69
C LEU A 21 -4.53 21.94 -41.32
N VAL A 22 -5.60 22.68 -41.04
CA VAL A 22 -6.38 22.57 -39.79
C VAL A 22 -7.12 21.24 -39.74
N LEU A 23 -7.68 20.77 -40.85
CA LEU A 23 -8.30 19.44 -40.95
C LEU A 23 -7.23 18.35 -40.84
N GLY A 24 -6.06 18.54 -41.45
CA GLY A 24 -4.92 17.64 -41.35
C GLY A 24 -4.28 17.60 -39.96
N LEU A 25 -4.33 18.70 -39.20
CA LEU A 25 -3.94 18.75 -37.79
C LEU A 25 -5.05 18.14 -36.90
N ALA A 26 -6.31 18.48 -37.13
CA ALA A 26 -7.44 17.93 -36.35
C ALA A 26 -7.64 16.43 -36.57
N LEU A 27 -7.37 15.92 -37.78
CA LEU A 27 -7.44 14.49 -38.12
C LEU A 27 -6.08 13.79 -37.96
N GLY A 28 -4.95 14.52 -38.01
CA GLY A 28 -3.59 13.98 -37.85
C GLY A 28 -3.06 13.99 -36.42
N GLN A 29 -3.75 14.65 -35.48
CA GLN A 29 -3.49 14.56 -34.04
C GLN A 29 -4.24 13.38 -33.37
N ALA A 30 -4.88 12.51 -34.16
CA ALA A 30 -5.63 11.35 -33.66
C ALA A 30 -4.94 10.01 -33.94
N ASN A 31 -3.70 10.00 -34.43
CA ASN A 31 -2.91 8.79 -34.59
C ASN A 31 -1.67 8.92 -33.71
N ASP A 32 -1.45 7.92 -32.87
CA ASP A 32 -0.41 7.81 -31.83
C ASP A 32 -0.72 8.52 -30.50
N ALA A 33 -1.99 8.52 -30.09
CA ALA A 33 -2.21 8.08 -28.72
C ALA A 33 -1.78 6.61 -28.73
N PHE A 34 -0.62 6.31 -28.15
CA PHE A 34 -0.25 4.96 -27.77
C PHE A 34 -1.47 4.37 -27.08
N ALA A 35 -2.25 3.58 -27.80
CA ALA A 35 -3.20 2.68 -27.20
C ALA A 35 -2.31 1.72 -26.45
N ALA A 36 -2.05 2.04 -25.18
CA ALA A 36 -1.55 1.06 -24.24
C ALA A 36 -2.44 -0.16 -24.48
N PRO A 37 -1.86 -1.31 -24.90
CA PRO A 37 -2.61 -2.54 -24.96
C PRO A 37 -3.37 -2.65 -23.64
N SER A 38 -4.65 -2.99 -23.71
CA SER A 38 -5.52 -3.07 -22.54
C SER A 38 -4.98 -4.18 -21.64
N ARG A 39 -3.97 -3.88 -20.83
CA ARG A 39 -3.18 -4.89 -20.13
C ARG A 39 -3.84 -5.18 -18.80
N GLY A 40 -4.39 -6.38 -18.72
CA GLY A 40 -4.96 -6.95 -17.52
C GLY A 40 -3.90 -7.22 -16.46
N GLY A 41 -4.14 -6.79 -15.24
CA GLY A 41 -3.32 -7.13 -14.08
C GLY A 41 -4.01 -8.17 -13.20
N GLY A 42 -3.21 -9.10 -12.67
CA GLY A 42 -3.64 -10.10 -11.70
C GLY A 42 -3.32 -9.65 -10.28
N ARG A 43 -4.19 -9.99 -9.33
CA ARG A 43 -4.03 -9.62 -7.92
C ARG A 43 -4.46 -10.74 -6.98
N ILE A 44 -3.65 -11.02 -5.98
CA ILE A 44 -3.99 -11.92 -4.89
C ILE A 44 -3.51 -11.30 -3.58
N GLY A 45 -4.40 -11.20 -2.59
CA GLY A 45 -4.00 -10.52 -1.36
C GLY A 45 -5.10 -10.41 -0.32
N GLY A 46 -4.82 -9.65 0.72
CA GLY A 46 -5.72 -9.49 1.85
C GLY A 46 -4.92 -9.07 3.08
N GLY A 47 -5.64 -8.91 4.18
CA GLY A 47 -5.01 -8.57 5.43
C GLY A 47 -5.90 -7.81 6.38
N SER A 48 -5.47 -7.78 7.62
CA SER A 48 -6.09 -6.95 8.64
C SER A 48 -5.00 -6.35 9.52
N PHE A 49 -4.79 -5.04 9.43
CA PHE A 49 -3.94 -4.29 10.37
C PHE A 49 -4.64 -4.07 11.72
N ARG A 50 -5.44 -5.04 12.16
CA ARG A 50 -6.14 -4.98 13.45
C ARG A 50 -5.14 -5.27 14.54
N ALA A 51 -5.04 -4.37 15.53
CA ALA A 51 -4.36 -4.70 16.77
C ALA A 51 -5.02 -5.96 17.37
N PRO A 52 -4.26 -6.94 17.89
CA PRO A 52 -4.83 -8.04 18.66
C PRO A 52 -5.67 -7.44 19.78
N MET A 53 -6.99 -7.57 19.71
CA MET A 53 -7.81 -7.20 20.85
C MET A 53 -7.43 -8.16 21.97
N PRO A 54 -7.04 -7.68 23.17
CA PRO A 54 -6.96 -8.55 24.32
C PRO A 54 -8.32 -9.23 24.43
N SER A 55 -8.36 -10.56 24.39
CA SER A 55 -9.55 -11.29 24.82
C SER A 55 -9.79 -10.88 26.26
N ARG A 56 -10.62 -9.87 26.48
CA ARG A 56 -11.10 -9.50 27.80
C ARG A 56 -11.89 -10.71 28.26
N GLY A 57 -11.25 -11.56 29.06
CA GLY A 57 -11.93 -12.56 29.85
C GLY A 57 -13.02 -11.82 30.60
N TYR A 58 -14.27 -12.06 30.21
CA TYR A 58 -15.45 -11.47 30.82
C TYR A 58 -15.49 -11.96 32.27
N SER A 59 -14.85 -11.20 33.14
CA SER A 59 -14.94 -11.39 34.58
C SER A 59 -16.27 -10.79 34.96
N SER A 60 -17.26 -11.65 35.22
CA SER A 60 -18.57 -11.26 35.75
C SER A 60 -18.41 -10.24 36.88
N PRO A 61 -19.17 -9.13 36.91
CA PRO A 61 -19.05 -8.13 37.96
C PRO A 61 -19.28 -8.79 39.33
N ARG A 62 -18.25 -8.78 40.19
CA ARG A 62 -18.44 -9.11 41.61
C ARG A 62 -19.31 -8.04 42.23
N SER A 63 -20.54 -8.41 42.56
CA SER A 63 -21.46 -7.63 43.38
C SER A 63 -20.84 -7.42 44.77
N TYR A 64 -20.34 -6.21 45.00
CA TYR A 64 -19.94 -5.77 46.33
C TYR A 64 -21.19 -5.48 47.15
N ALA A 65 -21.55 -6.39 48.04
CA ALA A 65 -22.58 -6.15 49.05
C ALA A 65 -22.03 -5.17 50.11
N PRO A 66 -22.77 -4.11 50.48
CA PRO A 66 -22.36 -3.22 51.57
C PRO A 66 -22.60 -3.92 52.92
N PRO A 67 -21.71 -3.74 53.93
CA PRO A 67 -21.94 -4.30 55.26
C PRO A 67 -23.04 -3.49 55.96
N MET A 68 -24.12 -4.19 56.31
CA MET A 68 -25.24 -3.66 57.07
C MET A 68 -24.90 -3.69 58.57
N GLY A 69 -24.82 -2.51 59.17
CA GLY A 69 -25.31 -2.20 60.52
C GLY A 69 -24.67 -2.90 61.73
N GLY A 70 -23.91 -2.13 62.50
CA GLY A 70 -23.61 -2.43 63.91
C GLY A 70 -23.36 -1.13 64.67
N GLY A 71 -24.34 -0.71 65.47
CA GLY A 71 -24.31 0.55 66.22
C GLY A 71 -23.26 0.61 67.32
N GLY A 72 -22.82 1.83 67.62
CA GLY A 72 -21.88 2.12 68.70
C GLY A 72 -22.09 3.55 69.20
N TYR A 73 -22.33 3.64 70.50
CA TYR A 73 -22.71 4.80 71.31
C TYR A 73 -21.44 5.54 71.82
N TYR A 74 -21.62 6.81 72.22
CA TYR A 74 -20.74 7.75 72.97
C TYR A 74 -20.18 8.99 72.21
N PRO A 75 -20.10 10.16 72.90
CA PRO A 75 -20.31 11.50 72.36
C PRO A 75 -19.07 12.40 72.45
N GLY A 76 -19.16 13.62 71.89
CA GLY A 76 -18.46 14.77 72.45
C GLY A 76 -17.87 15.76 71.45
N GLY A 77 -18.08 17.04 71.76
CA GLY A 77 -17.26 18.18 71.32
C GLY A 77 -17.43 18.56 69.85
N GLY A 78 -18.05 19.68 69.46
CA GLY A 78 -17.85 20.99 70.02
C GLY A 78 -16.52 21.58 69.56
N PHE A 79 -16.49 22.21 68.38
CA PHE A 79 -15.69 23.41 68.13
C PHE A 79 -16.10 24.05 66.79
N GLY A 80 -16.69 25.24 66.87
CA GLY A 80 -16.85 26.14 65.74
C GLY A 80 -15.62 27.04 65.61
N PHE A 81 -15.31 27.47 64.40
CA PHE A 81 -14.52 28.68 64.16
C PHE A 81 -15.09 29.47 62.98
N PRO A 82 -15.29 30.80 63.10
CA PRO A 82 -15.92 31.63 62.07
C PRO A 82 -14.92 32.45 61.23
N PHE A 83 -15.38 32.88 60.05
CA PHE A 83 -15.05 34.09 59.27
C PHE A 83 -13.69 34.80 59.43
N ILE A 84 -12.95 34.98 58.33
CA ILE A 84 -12.37 36.30 57.93
C ILE A 84 -12.42 36.45 56.39
N ALA A 85 -12.96 37.57 55.94
CA ALA A 85 -13.15 38.02 54.56
C ALA A 85 -11.87 38.74 54.01
N PRO A 86 -11.87 39.29 52.77
CA PRO A 86 -10.70 39.40 51.91
C PRO A 86 -9.82 40.63 52.19
N THR A 87 -8.50 40.45 52.22
CA THR A 87 -7.53 41.56 52.16
C THR A 87 -6.62 41.38 50.94
N PHE A 88 -6.99 42.05 49.85
CA PHE A 88 -6.07 42.36 48.78
C PHE A 88 -5.26 43.63 49.14
N PHE A 89 -4.03 43.71 48.63
CA PHE A 89 -3.17 44.90 48.50
C PHE A 89 -2.40 45.39 49.73
N LEU A 90 -1.20 44.82 49.97
CA LEU A 90 0.01 45.63 50.21
C LEU A 90 1.30 44.79 50.08
N GLY A 91 2.17 45.16 49.14
CA GLY A 91 3.63 45.07 49.26
C GLY A 91 4.31 43.70 49.27
N GLY A 92 4.87 43.30 48.12
CA GLY A 92 6.17 42.61 48.07
C GLY A 92 6.17 41.08 48.02
N GLY A 93 6.26 40.52 46.81
CA GLY A 93 7.13 39.36 46.55
C GLY A 93 6.66 37.95 46.96
N GLY A 94 5.36 37.67 47.00
CA GLY A 94 4.89 36.30 47.30
C GLY A 94 3.38 36.12 47.26
N SER A 95 2.71 36.56 46.18
CA SER A 95 1.29 36.27 46.04
C SER A 95 1.07 34.77 45.92
N LEU A 96 0.01 34.22 46.52
CA LEU A 96 -0.43 32.84 46.26
C LEU A 96 -0.49 32.56 44.76
N VAL A 97 -0.83 33.58 43.94
CA VAL A 97 -0.80 33.51 42.48
C VAL A 97 0.60 33.23 41.93
N SER A 98 1.65 33.89 42.42
CA SER A 98 3.04 33.62 41.98
C SER A 98 3.50 32.20 42.34
N ILE A 99 3.11 31.69 43.52
CA ILE A 99 3.36 30.30 43.93
C ILE A 99 2.59 29.32 43.05
N LEU A 100 1.31 29.61 42.75
CA LEU A 100 0.47 28.77 41.88
C LEU A 100 0.99 28.76 40.44
N VAL A 101 1.44 29.90 39.91
CA VAL A 101 2.04 29.99 38.58
C VAL A 101 3.36 29.23 38.52
N PHE A 102 4.20 29.34 39.56
CA PHE A 102 5.42 28.56 39.66
C PHE A 102 5.12 27.05 39.70
N PHE A 103 4.16 26.61 40.52
CA PHE A 103 3.74 25.20 40.57
C PHE A 103 3.10 24.73 39.26
N ALA A 104 2.37 25.58 38.53
CA ALA A 104 1.80 25.26 37.23
C ALA A 104 2.90 25.05 36.18
N ILE A 105 3.90 25.94 36.12
CA ILE A 105 5.03 25.83 35.20
C ILE A 105 5.93 24.64 35.58
N ALA A 106 6.19 24.44 36.87
CA ALA A 106 6.97 23.30 37.36
C ALA A 106 6.25 21.97 37.09
N SER A 107 4.93 21.89 37.29
CA SER A 107 4.15 20.69 36.97
C SER A 107 4.11 20.45 35.47
N PHE A 108 4.01 21.51 34.66
CA PHE A 108 4.08 21.41 33.20
C PHE A 108 5.45 20.89 32.73
N LEU A 109 6.56 21.41 33.27
CA LEU A 109 7.92 20.96 32.97
C LEU A 109 8.16 19.52 33.44
N VAL A 110 7.69 19.16 34.63
CA VAL A 110 7.79 17.77 35.13
C VAL A 110 6.93 16.84 34.28
N GLN A 111 5.77 17.28 33.78
CA GLN A 111 4.91 16.47 32.93
C GLN A 111 5.44 16.33 31.50
N THR A 112 6.13 17.33 30.95
CA THR A 112 6.83 17.22 29.65
C THR A 112 8.07 16.35 29.76
N PHE A 113 8.87 16.49 30.83
CA PHE A 113 10.02 15.60 31.08
C PHE A 113 9.61 14.17 31.42
N ARG A 114 8.53 13.96 32.18
CA ARG A 114 7.96 12.62 32.38
C ARG A 114 7.40 12.06 31.08
N ARG A 115 6.81 12.86 30.19
CA ARG A 115 6.40 12.37 28.85
C ARG A 115 7.57 11.99 27.95
N SER A 116 8.74 12.60 28.10
CA SER A 116 9.95 12.22 27.36
C SER A 116 10.76 11.10 28.01
N GLN A 117 10.50 10.77 29.28
CA GLN A 117 11.29 9.80 30.07
C GLN A 117 10.47 8.59 30.56
N VAL A 118 9.21 8.41 30.10
CA VAL A 118 8.46 7.17 30.27
C VAL A 118 8.89 6.18 29.18
N GLU A 119 10.12 5.69 29.37
CA GLU A 119 10.60 4.43 28.82
C GLU A 119 10.83 3.53 30.05
N GLY A 120 9.79 2.78 30.44
CA GLY A 120 9.84 1.86 31.58
C GLY A 120 8.82 2.10 32.69
N SER A 121 7.52 1.93 32.40
CA SER A 121 6.58 1.48 33.42
C SER A 121 5.45 0.66 32.79
N ASP A 122 5.43 -0.60 33.19
CA ASP A 122 4.58 -1.71 32.80
C ASP A 122 3.12 -1.52 33.27
N TYR A 123 2.37 -0.60 32.65
CA TYR A 123 0.90 -0.52 32.76
C TYR A 123 0.28 0.12 31.50
N ASP A 124 -0.44 -0.67 30.71
CA ASP A 124 -1.43 -0.29 29.66
C ASP A 124 -1.02 0.78 28.63
N ALA A 125 0.13 0.60 27.99
CA ALA A 125 0.36 1.22 26.69
C ALA A 125 -0.55 0.53 25.65
N VAL A 126 -1.45 1.28 25.02
CA VAL A 126 -2.15 0.86 23.80
C VAL A 126 -1.14 0.13 22.91
N ALA A 127 -1.31 -1.18 22.73
CA ALA A 127 -0.38 -2.03 22.00
C ALA A 127 -0.23 -1.50 20.58
N ASN A 128 0.80 -0.69 20.35
CA ASN A 128 1.11 -0.08 19.06
C ASN A 128 2.41 -0.69 18.55
N PRO A 129 2.36 -1.95 18.08
CA PRO A 129 3.53 -2.68 17.65
C PRO A 129 4.15 -1.99 16.44
N THR A 130 5.47 -2.12 16.33
CA THR A 130 6.19 -1.70 15.13
C THR A 130 5.91 -2.68 13.99
N VAL A 131 5.66 -2.14 12.81
CA VAL A 131 5.34 -2.90 11.59
C VAL A 131 6.28 -2.47 10.48
N SER A 132 6.77 -3.45 9.73
CA SER A 132 7.52 -3.23 8.50
C SER A 132 6.63 -3.47 7.30
N VAL A 133 6.60 -2.52 6.38
CA VAL A 133 5.97 -2.64 5.07
C VAL A 133 7.10 -2.79 4.05
N ALA A 134 7.16 -3.94 3.41
CA ALA A 134 8.10 -4.25 2.36
C ALA A 134 7.40 -4.25 1.01
N ARG A 135 8.08 -3.77 -0.02
CA ARG A 135 7.72 -3.95 -1.42
C ARG A 135 8.92 -4.54 -2.17
N LEU A 136 8.69 -5.63 -2.87
CA LEU A 136 9.66 -6.26 -3.77
C LEU A 136 9.03 -6.34 -5.16
N GLN A 137 9.67 -5.73 -6.15
CA GLN A 137 9.30 -5.82 -7.55
C GLN A 137 10.35 -6.65 -8.27
N VAL A 138 9.91 -7.58 -9.11
CA VAL A 138 10.77 -8.47 -9.91
C VAL A 138 10.29 -8.43 -11.35
N GLY A 139 11.14 -7.94 -12.25
CA GLY A 139 10.98 -8.04 -13.69
C GLY A 139 11.58 -9.34 -14.20
N LEU A 140 10.76 -10.14 -14.86
CA LEU A 140 11.10 -11.42 -15.47
C LEU A 140 11.02 -11.33 -16.98
N LEU A 141 11.79 -12.15 -17.70
CA LEU A 141 11.58 -12.35 -19.14
C LEU A 141 10.22 -13.02 -19.40
N ALA A 142 9.58 -12.67 -20.51
CA ALA A 142 8.28 -13.25 -20.91
C ALA A 142 8.32 -14.77 -21.14
N ASN A 143 9.50 -15.38 -21.27
CA ASN A 143 9.64 -16.84 -21.27
C ASN A 143 9.18 -17.49 -19.95
N ALA A 144 8.96 -16.68 -18.90
CA ALA A 144 8.37 -17.09 -17.63
C ALA A 144 6.83 -17.26 -17.67
N ARG A 145 6.20 -17.51 -18.83
CA ARG A 145 4.72 -17.66 -18.93
C ARG A 145 4.14 -18.68 -17.95
N GLY A 146 4.89 -19.74 -17.65
CA GLY A 146 4.53 -20.72 -16.62
C GLY A 146 4.28 -20.10 -15.24
N LEU A 147 4.97 -19.00 -14.90
CA LEU A 147 4.75 -18.28 -13.65
C LEU A 147 3.40 -17.58 -13.61
N GLN A 148 2.93 -16.99 -14.73
CA GLN A 148 1.60 -16.37 -14.80
C GLN A 148 0.51 -17.43 -14.53
N VAL A 149 0.65 -18.61 -15.15
CA VAL A 149 -0.26 -19.75 -14.94
C VAL A 149 -0.26 -20.22 -13.49
N ASP A 150 0.92 -20.32 -12.87
CA ASP A 150 1.03 -20.74 -11.48
C ASP A 150 0.40 -19.70 -10.53
N LEU A 151 0.58 -18.40 -10.80
CA LEU A 151 -0.03 -17.31 -10.03
C LEU A 151 -1.56 -17.27 -10.21
N ASP A 152 -2.07 -17.53 -11.42
CA ASP A 152 -3.50 -17.61 -11.70
C ASP A 152 -4.16 -18.78 -10.95
N LYS A 153 -3.53 -19.96 -10.98
CA LYS A 153 -4.00 -21.14 -10.21
C LYS A 153 -3.97 -20.88 -8.71
N LEU A 154 -2.91 -20.23 -8.23
CA LEU A 154 -2.80 -19.82 -6.84
C LEU A 154 -3.92 -18.84 -6.47
N ALA A 155 -4.18 -17.83 -7.31
CA ALA A 155 -5.26 -16.88 -7.11
C ALA A 155 -6.65 -17.52 -7.14
N ALA A 156 -6.88 -18.51 -7.98
CA ALA A 156 -8.16 -19.21 -8.04
C ALA A 156 -8.45 -20.09 -6.79
N SER A 157 -7.41 -20.59 -6.13
CA SER A 157 -7.54 -21.62 -5.07
C SER A 157 -7.18 -21.14 -3.65
N ALA A 158 -6.44 -20.04 -3.52
CA ALA A 158 -5.95 -19.58 -2.23
C ALA A 158 -7.05 -19.04 -1.31
N ASN A 159 -6.95 -19.41 -0.03
CA ASN A 159 -7.76 -18.83 1.03
C ASN A 159 -7.14 -17.51 1.56
N THR A 160 -7.39 -16.41 0.87
CA THR A 160 -6.86 -15.08 1.23
C THR A 160 -7.62 -14.41 2.39
N GLY A 161 -8.64 -15.06 2.95
CA GLY A 161 -9.40 -14.57 4.10
C GLY A 161 -8.75 -14.86 5.47
N SER A 162 -7.64 -15.62 5.49
CA SER A 162 -6.93 -16.01 6.71
C SER A 162 -5.45 -15.67 6.62
N THR A 163 -4.81 -15.33 7.75
CA THR A 163 -3.37 -15.05 7.79
C THR A 163 -2.52 -16.26 7.43
N ALA A 164 -2.99 -17.48 7.76
CA ALA A 164 -2.35 -18.72 7.34
C ALA A 164 -2.38 -18.90 5.82
N GLY A 165 -3.52 -18.64 5.18
CA GLY A 165 -3.62 -18.70 3.71
C GLY A 165 -2.84 -17.59 3.01
N LEU A 166 -2.77 -16.38 3.58
CA LEU A 166 -1.87 -15.33 3.07
C LEU A 166 -0.40 -15.75 3.18
N ALA A 167 0.01 -16.39 4.28
CA ALA A 167 1.38 -16.90 4.42
C ALA A 167 1.68 -18.00 3.40
N GLN A 168 0.71 -18.88 3.11
CA GLN A 168 0.82 -19.87 2.05
C GLN A 168 1.01 -19.20 0.68
N VAL A 169 0.20 -18.17 0.35
CA VAL A 169 0.36 -17.41 -0.90
C VAL A 169 1.76 -16.79 -1.00
N LEU A 170 2.24 -16.17 0.06
CA LEU A 170 3.57 -15.58 0.11
C LEU A 170 4.67 -16.62 -0.13
N GLN A 171 4.58 -17.78 0.52
CA GLN A 171 5.52 -18.89 0.38
C GLN A 171 5.49 -19.49 -1.03
N GLU A 172 4.30 -19.74 -1.58
CA GLU A 172 4.16 -20.31 -2.92
C GLU A 172 4.65 -19.35 -4.00
N THR A 173 4.34 -18.05 -3.87
CA THR A 173 4.82 -17.00 -4.79
C THR A 173 6.34 -16.87 -4.74
N THR A 174 6.91 -16.76 -3.53
CA THR A 174 8.37 -16.64 -3.38
C THR A 174 9.10 -17.89 -3.86
N LEU A 175 8.53 -19.08 -3.61
CA LEU A 175 9.08 -20.34 -4.11
C LEU A 175 9.00 -20.44 -5.63
N ALA A 176 7.88 -20.04 -6.25
CA ALA A 176 7.73 -20.01 -7.70
C ALA A 176 8.79 -19.10 -8.36
N LEU A 177 9.04 -17.92 -7.78
CA LEU A 177 10.11 -17.02 -8.23
C LEU A 177 11.50 -17.64 -8.04
N LEU A 178 11.76 -18.30 -6.91
CA LEU A 178 13.04 -18.95 -6.60
C LEU A 178 13.34 -20.20 -7.45
N ARG A 179 12.33 -20.85 -8.04
CA ARG A 179 12.51 -21.99 -8.95
C ARG A 179 13.02 -21.58 -10.33
N HIS A 180 12.79 -20.32 -10.72
CA HIS A 180 13.14 -19.81 -12.05
C HIS A 180 14.06 -18.58 -11.99
N PRO A 181 15.24 -18.68 -11.35
CA PRO A 181 16.19 -17.56 -11.29
C PRO A 181 16.71 -17.15 -12.67
N GLU A 182 16.67 -18.03 -13.66
CA GLU A 182 17.09 -17.78 -15.05
C GLU A 182 16.26 -16.70 -15.76
N TYR A 183 15.05 -16.42 -15.26
CA TYR A 183 14.19 -15.40 -15.86
C TYR A 183 14.31 -14.04 -15.19
N TRP A 184 15.00 -13.91 -14.06
CA TRP A 184 15.16 -12.62 -13.40
C TRP A 184 16.03 -11.69 -14.25
N THR A 185 15.53 -10.48 -14.49
CA THR A 185 16.27 -9.45 -15.23
C THR A 185 16.39 -8.17 -14.44
N HIS A 186 15.32 -7.76 -13.79
CA HIS A 186 15.28 -6.53 -13.02
C HIS A 186 14.65 -6.77 -11.66
N ALA A 187 15.07 -6.02 -10.65
CA ALA A 187 14.38 -6.01 -9.37
C ALA A 187 14.57 -4.69 -8.61
N ASN A 188 13.67 -4.46 -7.67
CA ASN A 188 13.77 -3.40 -6.69
C ASN A 188 13.13 -3.84 -5.38
N SER A 189 13.78 -3.52 -4.27
CA SER A 189 13.27 -3.77 -2.93
C SER A 189 13.25 -2.48 -2.12
N THR A 190 12.13 -2.20 -1.48
CA THR A 190 11.98 -1.10 -0.52
C THR A 190 11.37 -1.61 0.76
N VAL A 191 11.85 -1.14 1.91
CA VAL A 191 11.26 -1.46 3.21
C VAL A 191 11.14 -0.20 4.05
N GLN A 192 9.96 -0.01 4.65
CA GLN A 192 9.68 1.11 5.53
C GLN A 192 9.11 0.59 6.83
N GLN A 193 9.70 1.04 7.94
CA GLN A 193 9.24 0.67 9.28
C GLN A 193 8.43 1.82 9.88
N SER A 194 7.25 1.52 10.40
CA SER A 194 6.39 2.52 11.02
C SER A 194 5.47 1.91 12.10
N ARG A 195 4.64 2.73 12.71
CA ARG A 195 3.62 2.29 13.67
C ARG A 195 2.44 1.64 12.93
N LEU A 196 1.69 0.76 13.58
CA LEU A 196 0.59 -0.02 12.98
C LEU A 196 -0.31 0.80 12.03
N ALA A 197 -0.87 1.92 12.49
CA ALA A 197 -1.78 2.75 11.69
C ALA A 197 -1.09 3.44 10.49
N SER A 198 0.15 3.90 10.67
CA SER A 198 0.95 4.47 9.58
C SER A 198 1.36 3.39 8.57
N ALA A 199 1.64 2.17 9.04
CA ALA A 199 1.99 1.04 8.22
C ALA A 199 0.81 0.59 7.34
N GLU A 200 -0.41 0.58 7.88
CA GLU A 200 -1.62 0.32 7.10
C GLU A 200 -1.80 1.33 5.97
N ALA A 201 -1.66 2.63 6.29
CA ALA A 201 -1.74 3.68 5.28
C ALA A 201 -0.65 3.54 4.20
N GLU A 202 0.59 3.22 4.59
CA GLU A 202 1.70 2.99 3.68
C GLU A 202 1.48 1.76 2.79
N PHE A 203 1.02 0.66 3.37
CA PHE A 203 0.66 -0.56 2.63
C PHE A 203 -0.41 -0.28 1.59
N ASN A 204 -1.51 0.36 1.99
CA ASN A 204 -2.61 0.71 1.09
C ASN A 204 -2.16 1.68 -0.01
N ARG A 205 -1.27 2.63 0.31
CA ARG A 205 -0.69 3.55 -0.68
C ARG A 205 0.13 2.80 -1.72
N LEU A 206 1.00 1.88 -1.29
CA LEU A 206 1.82 1.08 -2.20
C LEU A 206 0.93 0.18 -3.07
N ALA A 207 0.02 -0.57 -2.45
CA ALA A 207 -0.99 -1.38 -3.12
C ALA A 207 -1.74 -0.60 -4.22
N LEU A 208 -2.31 0.55 -3.88
CA LEU A 208 -3.02 1.40 -4.84
C LEU A 208 -2.11 1.96 -5.94
N SER A 209 -0.87 2.31 -5.62
CA SER A 209 0.08 2.83 -6.62
C SER A 209 0.46 1.77 -7.65
N GLU A 210 0.64 0.51 -7.24
CA GLU A 210 0.91 -0.58 -8.17
C GLU A 210 -0.34 -0.94 -8.97
N ARG A 211 -1.51 -0.99 -8.33
CA ARG A 211 -2.81 -1.25 -9.01
C ARG A 211 -3.19 -0.18 -10.02
N SER A 212 -2.81 1.08 -9.79
CA SER A 212 -3.08 2.17 -10.74
C SER A 212 -2.38 2.03 -12.08
N LYS A 213 -1.39 1.13 -12.17
CA LYS A 213 -0.72 0.79 -13.43
C LYS A 213 -1.54 -0.16 -14.28
N PHE A 214 -2.54 -0.82 -13.72
CA PHE A 214 -3.38 -1.77 -14.44
C PHE A 214 -4.44 -1.01 -15.22
N SER A 215 -4.61 -1.37 -16.50
CA SER A 215 -5.72 -0.82 -17.29
C SER A 215 -7.06 -1.35 -16.79
N HIS A 216 -7.09 -2.62 -16.37
CA HIS A 216 -8.22 -3.27 -15.70
C HIS A 216 -7.72 -4.48 -14.89
N GLU A 217 -8.46 -4.87 -13.85
CA GLU A 217 -8.17 -6.08 -13.06
C GLU A 217 -8.90 -7.28 -13.71
N THR A 218 -8.15 -8.22 -14.29
CA THR A 218 -8.73 -9.42 -14.94
C THR A 218 -9.01 -10.53 -13.94
N LEU A 219 -8.11 -10.71 -12.97
CA LEU A 219 -8.21 -11.71 -11.93
C LEU A 219 -7.85 -11.06 -10.59
N SER A 220 -8.78 -11.08 -9.64
CA SER A 220 -8.51 -10.63 -8.28
C SER A 220 -9.04 -11.65 -7.27
N ASN A 221 -8.22 -12.02 -6.29
CA ASN A 221 -8.65 -12.75 -5.10
C ASN A 221 -8.21 -11.98 -3.86
N VAL A 222 -9.15 -11.23 -3.26
CA VAL A 222 -8.86 -10.43 -2.07
C VAL A 222 -9.81 -10.73 -0.93
N ASN A 223 -9.28 -11.08 0.24
CA ASN A 223 -10.07 -11.46 1.42
C ASN A 223 -11.14 -12.53 1.11
N ASN A 224 -10.74 -13.54 0.32
CA ASN A 224 -11.56 -14.63 -0.18
C ASN A 224 -12.70 -14.20 -1.12
N GLN A 225 -12.58 -13.02 -1.74
CA GLN A 225 -13.46 -12.54 -2.79
C GLN A 225 -12.76 -12.68 -4.14
N LEU A 226 -13.12 -13.73 -4.88
CA LEU A 226 -12.65 -13.96 -6.24
C LEU A 226 -13.51 -13.15 -7.21
N GLN A 227 -12.88 -12.28 -8.00
CA GLN A 227 -13.49 -11.61 -9.14
C GLN A 227 -12.66 -11.93 -10.37
N GLN A 228 -13.32 -12.40 -11.42
CA GLN A 228 -12.71 -12.65 -12.71
C GLN A 228 -13.51 -11.89 -13.76
N ALA A 229 -12.88 -10.94 -14.44
CA ALA A 229 -13.49 -10.31 -15.59
C ALA A 229 -13.49 -11.33 -16.74
N PRO A 230 -14.63 -11.58 -17.40
CA PRO A 230 -14.65 -12.45 -18.57
C PRO A 230 -13.77 -11.82 -19.66
N ILE A 231 -12.79 -12.58 -20.16
CA ILE A 231 -11.84 -12.16 -21.21
C ILE A 231 -12.60 -11.64 -22.45
N ASP A 232 -13.76 -12.20 -22.77
CA ASP A 232 -14.63 -11.76 -23.88
C ASP A 232 -15.13 -10.31 -23.72
N ALA A 233 -15.33 -9.79 -22.51
CA ALA A 233 -15.77 -8.41 -22.30
C ALA A 233 -14.66 -7.38 -22.50
N LEU A 234 -13.39 -7.82 -22.53
CA LEU A 234 -12.21 -6.98 -22.72
C LEU A 234 -11.81 -6.89 -24.20
N LEU A 235 -12.19 -7.89 -24.99
CA LEU A 235 -12.04 -7.90 -26.46
C LEU A 235 -13.12 -7.08 -27.19
N MET A 236 -14.24 -6.73 -26.52
CA MET A 236 -15.32 -5.91 -27.08
C MET A 236 -14.98 -4.40 -27.19
N GLY A 237 -13.79 -3.98 -26.75
CA GLY A 237 -13.25 -2.64 -26.98
C GLY A 237 -12.32 -2.53 -28.18
N SER A 238 -11.96 -3.65 -28.82
CA SER A 238 -11.03 -3.72 -29.95
C SER A 238 -11.75 -4.09 -31.25
N ASP A 239 -12.73 -3.27 -31.66
CA ASP A 239 -13.22 -3.29 -33.04
C ASP A 239 -12.29 -2.43 -33.90
N GLU A 240 -11.38 -3.09 -34.62
CA GLU A 240 -11.13 -2.95 -36.07
C GLU A 240 -9.67 -3.30 -36.44
N GLY A 241 -9.50 -4.47 -37.08
CA GLY A 241 -8.75 -4.54 -38.33
C GLY A 241 -7.23 -4.33 -38.28
N GLY A 242 -6.54 -4.85 -37.28
CA GLY A 242 -5.09 -5.01 -37.33
C GLY A 242 -4.73 -6.49 -37.36
N SER A 243 -4.61 -7.09 -38.54
CA SER A 243 -3.99 -8.40 -38.71
C SER A 243 -2.62 -8.35 -38.03
N LEU A 244 -2.51 -8.93 -36.84
CA LEU A 244 -1.22 -9.25 -36.23
C LEU A 244 -0.55 -10.22 -37.19
N VAL A 245 0.29 -9.66 -38.06
CA VAL A 245 1.35 -10.42 -38.71
C VAL A 245 1.99 -11.24 -37.60
N ASN A 246 1.96 -12.57 -37.77
CA ASN A 246 2.84 -13.50 -37.09
C ASN A 246 4.27 -13.10 -37.46
N GLN A 247 4.75 -12.01 -36.88
CA GLN A 247 6.11 -11.57 -36.96
C GLN A 247 6.78 -12.25 -35.78
N GLU A 248 7.37 -13.39 -36.12
CA GLU A 248 8.36 -14.16 -35.36
C GLU A 248 8.74 -13.49 -34.02
N LEU A 249 8.23 -14.08 -32.93
CA LEU A 249 8.44 -13.75 -31.52
C LEU A 249 9.94 -13.76 -31.14
N GLN A 250 10.69 -12.79 -31.64
CA GLN A 250 12.15 -12.65 -31.45
C GLN A 250 12.54 -11.20 -31.20
N ASP A 251 11.68 -10.41 -30.55
CA ASP A 251 12.14 -9.15 -29.94
C ASP A 251 12.69 -9.47 -28.53
N PRO A 252 13.99 -9.26 -28.23
CA PRO A 252 14.63 -9.68 -26.98
C PRO A 252 14.23 -8.86 -25.73
N GLY A 253 13.02 -8.32 -25.67
CA GLY A 253 12.60 -7.32 -24.68
C GLY A 253 11.16 -7.47 -24.18
N GLU A 254 10.65 -8.69 -24.08
CA GLU A 254 9.34 -8.97 -23.48
C GLU A 254 9.50 -9.31 -21.99
N PHE A 255 8.70 -8.66 -21.14
CA PHE A 255 8.81 -8.74 -19.68
C PHE A 255 7.47 -9.03 -18.99
N ILE A 256 7.56 -9.64 -17.81
CA ILE A 256 6.48 -9.80 -16.84
C ILE A 256 6.98 -9.20 -15.53
N VAL A 257 6.17 -8.40 -14.85
CA VAL A 257 6.52 -7.85 -13.54
C VAL A 257 5.67 -8.49 -12.46
N VAL A 258 6.32 -9.00 -11.43
CA VAL A 258 5.69 -9.49 -10.20
C VAL A 258 6.04 -8.56 -9.05
N THR A 259 5.03 -8.04 -8.37
CA THR A 259 5.18 -7.15 -7.21
C THR A 259 4.59 -7.79 -5.97
N LEU A 260 5.40 -7.89 -4.91
CA LEU A 260 4.96 -8.32 -3.59
C LEU A 260 4.99 -7.12 -2.65
N VAL A 261 3.87 -6.83 -2.01
CA VAL A 261 3.74 -5.88 -0.90
C VAL A 261 3.40 -6.68 0.36
N VAL A 262 4.27 -6.61 1.37
CA VAL A 262 4.17 -7.42 2.59
C VAL A 262 4.16 -6.50 3.81
N GLY A 263 3.07 -6.55 4.58
CA GLY A 263 2.98 -5.93 5.89
C GLY A 263 3.24 -6.97 6.98
N ALA A 264 4.35 -6.86 7.70
CA ALA A 264 4.72 -7.81 8.74
C ALA A 264 5.06 -7.10 10.07
N GLN A 265 4.61 -7.67 11.19
CA GLN A 265 4.93 -7.19 12.52
C GLN A 265 6.41 -7.40 12.86
N GLY A 266 7.00 -6.41 13.53
CA GLY A 266 8.39 -6.41 13.98
C GLY A 266 9.32 -5.68 13.01
N ASN A 267 10.58 -6.14 12.96
CA ASN A 267 11.59 -5.61 12.07
C ASN A 267 11.81 -6.59 10.92
N LEU A 268 11.41 -6.21 9.71
CA LEU A 268 11.75 -6.88 8.46
C LEU A 268 12.84 -6.05 7.78
N LYS A 269 13.99 -6.66 7.50
CA LYS A 269 15.10 -6.00 6.80
C LYS A 269 15.27 -6.67 5.45
N LEU A 270 15.03 -5.92 4.38
CA LEU A 270 15.34 -6.38 3.02
C LEU A 270 16.64 -5.74 2.54
N PRO A 271 17.55 -6.51 1.91
CA PRO A 271 18.73 -5.94 1.28
C PRO A 271 18.31 -5.05 0.12
N ALA A 272 19.11 -4.04 -0.21
CA ALA A 272 18.94 -3.31 -1.47
C ALA A 272 19.39 -4.22 -2.62
N VAL A 273 18.49 -4.52 -3.55
CA VAL A 273 18.76 -5.43 -4.65
C VAL A 273 19.61 -4.76 -5.73
N ASN A 274 20.85 -5.24 -5.92
CA ASN A 274 21.76 -4.80 -7.00
C ASN A 274 22.28 -5.96 -7.85
N ASN A 275 22.05 -7.20 -7.43
CA ASN A 275 22.43 -8.41 -8.13
C ASN A 275 21.45 -9.55 -7.80
N THR A 276 21.57 -10.64 -8.56
CA THR A 276 20.77 -11.87 -8.40
C THR A 276 20.84 -12.49 -6.99
N GLU A 277 21.97 -12.40 -6.29
CA GLU A 277 22.11 -12.93 -4.92
C GLU A 277 21.33 -12.10 -3.91
N ASP A 278 21.37 -10.77 -4.03
CA ASP A 278 20.58 -9.86 -3.19
C ASP A 278 19.08 -10.13 -3.37
N LEU A 279 18.64 -10.38 -4.61
CA LEU A 279 17.25 -10.73 -4.92
C LEU A 279 16.86 -12.07 -4.29
N ARG A 280 17.71 -13.10 -4.42
CA ARG A 280 17.51 -14.40 -3.79
C ARG A 280 17.38 -14.27 -2.28
N GLN A 281 18.25 -13.47 -1.65
CA GLN A 281 18.20 -13.19 -0.22
C GLN A 281 16.90 -12.46 0.16
N ALA A 282 16.48 -11.45 -0.61
CA ALA A 282 15.23 -10.72 -0.36
C ALA A 282 14.00 -11.65 -0.44
N LEU A 283 13.93 -12.51 -1.47
CA LEU A 283 12.88 -13.52 -1.63
C LEU A 283 12.89 -14.54 -0.48
N GLY A 284 14.07 -14.98 -0.03
CA GLY A 284 14.20 -15.89 1.11
C GLY A 284 13.71 -15.26 2.42
N ILE A 285 14.01 -13.98 2.65
CA ILE A 285 13.52 -13.24 3.84
C ILE A 285 12.00 -13.08 3.80
N LEU A 286 11.43 -12.77 2.63
CA LEU A 286 9.97 -12.66 2.47
C LEU A 286 9.26 -14.00 2.61
N GLY A 287 9.75 -15.06 1.97
CA GLY A 287 9.17 -16.40 2.07
C GLY A 287 9.27 -17.00 3.49
N GLY A 288 10.22 -16.53 4.30
CA GLY A 288 10.39 -16.93 5.70
C GLY A 288 9.51 -16.18 6.71
N VAL A 289 8.64 -15.25 6.28
CA VAL A 289 7.74 -14.54 7.20
C VAL A 289 6.68 -15.49 7.74
N ALA A 290 6.64 -15.66 9.06
CA ALA A 290 5.68 -16.51 9.74
C ALA A 290 4.25 -15.91 9.71
N SER A 291 3.24 -16.79 9.67
CA SER A 291 1.83 -16.40 9.54
C SER A 291 1.27 -15.59 10.72
N ASP A 292 1.88 -15.72 11.90
CA ASP A 292 1.54 -14.96 13.11
C ASP A 292 2.07 -13.52 13.05
N ARG A 293 3.11 -13.27 12.27
CA ARG A 293 3.70 -11.95 12.04
C ARG A 293 3.15 -11.27 10.78
N LEU A 294 2.57 -12.02 9.85
CA LEU A 294 2.01 -11.47 8.62
C LEU A 294 0.67 -10.77 8.89
N LEU A 295 0.61 -9.47 8.65
CA LEU A 295 -0.59 -8.65 8.84
C LEU A 295 -1.38 -8.48 7.54
N ALA A 296 -0.67 -8.26 6.45
CA ALA A 296 -1.25 -8.07 5.12
C ALA A 296 -0.27 -8.48 4.03
N LEU A 297 -0.82 -8.90 2.89
CA LEU A 297 -0.10 -9.30 1.70
C LEU A 297 -0.88 -8.81 0.48
N GLU A 298 -0.18 -8.22 -0.48
CA GLU A 298 -0.65 -8.13 -1.85
C GLU A 298 0.45 -8.66 -2.78
N VAL A 299 0.09 -9.59 -3.63
CA VAL A 299 0.90 -10.03 -4.77
C VAL A 299 0.15 -9.58 -6.02
N LEU A 300 0.85 -8.88 -6.90
CA LEU A 300 0.31 -8.41 -8.15
C LEU A 300 1.25 -8.79 -9.29
N TRP A 301 0.71 -9.17 -10.44
CA TRP A 301 1.50 -9.50 -11.62
C TRP A 301 0.90 -8.88 -12.88
N THR A 302 1.77 -8.48 -13.79
CA THR A 302 1.39 -7.82 -15.04
C THR A 302 2.37 -8.17 -16.15
N PRO A 303 1.88 -8.54 -17.34
CA PRO A 303 0.47 -8.80 -17.65
C PRO A 303 -0.03 -10.10 -17.00
N GLN A 304 -1.35 -10.26 -16.87
CA GLN A 304 -1.94 -11.49 -16.34
C GLN A 304 -2.15 -12.55 -17.42
N ALA A 305 -2.54 -12.14 -18.64
CA ALA A 305 -2.74 -13.05 -19.76
C ALA A 305 -1.41 -13.58 -20.33
N GLU A 306 -1.38 -14.83 -20.77
CA GLU A 306 -0.17 -15.49 -21.30
C GLU A 306 0.25 -14.95 -22.67
N GLU A 307 -0.71 -14.40 -23.41
CA GLU A 307 -0.53 -13.77 -24.72
C GLU A 307 -0.01 -12.32 -24.61
N ASP A 308 -0.06 -11.71 -23.43
CA ASP A 308 0.35 -10.33 -23.20
C ASP A 308 1.72 -10.23 -22.53
N VAL A 309 2.52 -9.26 -22.97
CA VAL A 309 3.85 -8.96 -22.42
C VAL A 309 4.09 -7.46 -22.32
N LEU A 310 4.98 -7.06 -21.40
CA LEU A 310 5.49 -5.69 -21.32
C LEU A 310 6.70 -5.55 -22.23
N THR A 311 6.74 -4.49 -23.03
CA THR A 311 7.97 -4.15 -23.76
C THR A 311 8.99 -3.52 -22.82
N ARG A 312 10.23 -3.38 -23.29
CA ARG A 312 11.28 -2.67 -22.56
C ARG A 312 10.89 -1.23 -22.22
N ASP A 313 10.24 -0.53 -23.14
CA ASP A 313 9.83 0.86 -22.93
C ASP A 313 8.72 0.95 -21.88
N ASP A 314 7.76 0.01 -21.90
CA ASP A 314 6.72 -0.08 -20.86
C ASP A 314 7.34 -0.31 -19.48
N LEU A 315 8.32 -1.22 -19.38
CA LEU A 315 9.03 -1.50 -18.13
C LEU A 315 9.71 -0.24 -17.57
N LEU A 316 10.34 0.56 -18.43
CA LEU A 316 11.03 1.79 -18.02
C LEU A 316 10.06 2.91 -17.63
N VAL A 317 8.90 2.99 -18.29
CA VAL A 317 7.88 4.02 -18.03
C VAL A 317 7.08 3.69 -16.76
N GLU A 318 6.60 2.45 -16.62
CA GLU A 318 5.71 2.04 -15.52
C GLU A 318 6.49 1.62 -14.26
N TYR A 319 7.73 1.15 -14.42
CA TYR A 319 8.57 0.67 -13.33
C TYR A 319 9.98 1.31 -13.33
N PRO A 320 10.08 2.65 -13.26
CA PRO A 320 11.36 3.36 -13.36
C PRO A 320 12.33 3.05 -12.20
N SER A 321 11.84 2.46 -11.10
CA SER A 321 12.67 2.05 -9.97
C SER A 321 13.39 0.72 -10.16
N LEU A 322 12.97 -0.10 -11.13
CA LEU A 322 13.59 -1.41 -11.39
C LEU A 322 15.03 -1.25 -11.87
N LYS A 323 15.93 -2.07 -11.31
CA LYS A 323 17.35 -2.11 -11.66
C LYS A 323 17.70 -3.49 -12.21
N LEU A 324 18.62 -3.55 -13.17
CA LEU A 324 19.16 -4.80 -13.70
C LEU A 324 19.89 -5.58 -12.58
N VAL A 325 19.75 -6.91 -12.53
CA VAL A 325 20.31 -7.81 -11.49
C VAL A 325 21.10 -9.00 -12.03
#